data_AF-A0A2T4TU66-F1
#
_entry.id   AF-A0A2T4TU66-F1
#
_cell.length_a   1.000
_cell.length_b   1.000
_cell.length_c   1.000
_cell.angle_alpha   90.00
_cell.angle_beta   90.00
_cell.angle_gamma   90.00
#
_symmetry.space_group_name_H-M   'P 1'
#
loop_
_entity.id
_entity.type
_entity.pdbx_description
1 polymer ?
#
loop_
_entity_poly.entity_id
_entity_poly.type
_entity_poly.pdbx_seq_one_letter_code
_entity_poly.pdbx_strand_id
1 'polypeptide(L)'
;MYKNHLTLQDIHIGDWVQEYSEITDKLSIPMYVSAIFENGDVYLDFNGNESDVWEEEIENIVPIQINEDILKGFGFEHDKDIGGFFLRVGDRELYVHRFQYDLSMWVLQFGDNVQYTPTCRNIHELQHAYYEYTHDPLVLNWKGV
;
A
#
# COMPACT_ATOMS: atom_id res chain seq x y z
N MET A 1 -3.79 -20.31 -9.20
CA MET A 1 -3.50 -19.66 -7.92
C MET A 1 -2.22 -18.86 -8.04
N TYR A 2 -2.27 -17.55 -7.83
CA TYR A 2 -1.10 -16.67 -7.89
C TYR A 2 -0.16 -16.98 -6.70
N LYS A 3 1.15 -17.07 -6.94
CA LYS A 3 2.09 -17.57 -5.91
C LYS A 3 2.30 -16.62 -4.73
N ASN A 4 1.94 -15.35 -4.87
CA ASN A 4 2.19 -14.29 -3.89
C ASN A 4 0.87 -13.64 -3.44
N HIS A 5 -0.19 -14.41 -3.26
CA HIS A 5 -1.43 -13.90 -2.69
C HIS A 5 -1.25 -13.56 -1.20
N LEU A 6 -2.09 -12.64 -0.71
CA LEU A 6 -2.15 -12.27 0.71
C LEU A 6 -3.04 -13.27 1.46
N THR A 7 -2.91 -13.28 2.78
CA THR A 7 -3.80 -13.98 3.70
C THR A 7 -4.61 -12.97 4.51
N LEU A 8 -5.68 -13.44 5.18
CA LEU A 8 -6.48 -12.59 6.06
C LEU A 8 -5.68 -11.97 7.21
N GLN A 9 -4.51 -12.51 7.55
CA GLN A 9 -3.62 -11.98 8.59
C GLN A 9 -2.71 -10.87 8.07
N ASP A 10 -2.54 -10.76 6.74
CA ASP A 10 -1.65 -9.78 6.11
C ASP A 10 -2.38 -8.45 5.81
N ILE A 11 -3.70 -8.40 5.95
CA ILE A 11 -4.52 -7.26 5.55
C ILE A 11 -5.43 -6.75 6.67
N HIS A 12 -5.70 -5.45 6.64
CA HIS A 12 -6.65 -4.74 7.47
C HIS A 12 -7.59 -3.88 6.60
N ILE A 13 -8.75 -3.52 7.15
CA ILE A 13 -9.64 -2.55 6.50
C ILE A 13 -8.87 -1.23 6.28
N GLY A 14 -8.91 -0.74 5.04
CA GLY A 14 -8.17 0.44 4.57
C GLY A 14 -6.84 0.15 3.86
N ASP A 15 -6.36 -1.09 3.88
CA ASP A 15 -5.14 -1.45 3.16
C ASP A 15 -5.36 -1.45 1.65
N TRP A 16 -4.40 -0.89 0.91
CA TRP A 16 -4.40 -0.91 -0.54
C TRP A 16 -3.78 -2.19 -1.09
N VAL A 17 -4.53 -2.86 -1.96
CA VAL A 17 -4.24 -4.15 -2.57
C VAL A 17 -4.65 -4.16 -4.06
N GLN A 18 -4.38 -5.27 -4.74
CA GLN A 18 -4.89 -5.55 -6.08
C GLN A 18 -5.53 -6.93 -6.11
N GLU A 19 -6.43 -7.14 -7.05
CA GLU A 19 -6.91 -8.46 -7.46
C GLU A 19 -6.03 -8.96 -8.62
N TYR A 20 -5.67 -10.23 -8.60
CA TYR A 20 -5.17 -10.93 -9.76
C TYR A 20 -6.28 -11.75 -10.42
N SER A 21 -6.60 -11.41 -11.67
CA SER A 21 -7.60 -12.12 -12.46
C SER A 21 -6.96 -13.27 -13.24
N GLU A 22 -7.27 -14.52 -12.89
CA GLU A 22 -6.78 -15.69 -13.63
C GLU A 22 -7.30 -15.74 -15.09
N ILE A 23 -8.46 -15.14 -15.35
CA ILE A 23 -9.10 -15.11 -16.68
C ILE A 23 -8.30 -14.23 -17.64
N THR A 24 -7.83 -13.08 -17.15
CA THR A 24 -7.15 -12.08 -17.98
C THR A 24 -5.63 -12.07 -17.82
N ASP A 25 -5.11 -12.82 -16.83
CA ASP A 25 -3.69 -12.84 -16.42
C ASP A 25 -3.16 -11.44 -16.12
N LYS A 26 -3.96 -10.64 -15.42
CA LYS A 26 -3.69 -9.23 -15.13
C LYS A 26 -4.05 -8.86 -13.71
N LEU A 27 -3.34 -7.84 -13.21
CA LEU A 27 -3.68 -7.16 -11.97
C LEU A 27 -4.73 -6.08 -12.23
N SER A 28 -5.65 -5.94 -11.29
CA SER A 28 -6.61 -4.84 -11.26
C SER A 28 -5.91 -3.49 -11.08
N ILE A 29 -6.68 -2.40 -11.15
CA ILE A 29 -6.23 -1.14 -10.54
C ILE A 29 -6.03 -1.34 -9.02
N PRO A 30 -5.21 -0.51 -8.36
CA PRO A 30 -5.21 -0.43 -6.90
C PRO A 30 -6.62 -0.21 -6.35
N MET A 31 -6.96 -0.94 -5.31
CA MET A 31 -8.20 -0.81 -4.54
C MET A 31 -7.87 -0.92 -3.06
N TYR A 32 -8.73 -0.41 -2.17
CA TYR A 32 -8.60 -0.58 -0.73
C TYR A 32 -9.61 -1.59 -0.18
N VAL A 33 -9.21 -2.30 0.87
CA VAL A 33 -10.07 -3.25 1.58
C VAL A 33 -11.14 -2.49 2.36
N SER A 34 -12.43 -2.70 2.05
CA SER A 34 -13.56 -2.07 2.74
C SER A 34 -14.21 -3.00 3.78
N ALA A 35 -14.16 -4.32 3.58
CA ALA A 35 -14.60 -5.33 4.55
C ALA A 35 -13.82 -6.65 4.40
N ILE A 36 -13.73 -7.40 5.50
CA ILE A 36 -13.09 -8.72 5.56
C ILE A 36 -14.05 -9.68 6.27
N PHE A 37 -14.28 -10.85 5.69
CA PHE A 37 -15.19 -11.86 6.22
C PHE A 37 -14.43 -13.13 6.65
N GLU A 38 -14.94 -13.82 7.68
CA GLU A 38 -14.28 -15.01 8.25
C GLU A 38 -14.17 -16.18 7.25
N ASN A 39 -15.03 -16.21 6.22
CA ASN A 39 -15.04 -17.24 5.19
C ASN A 39 -13.96 -17.03 4.11
N GLY A 40 -13.21 -15.92 4.15
CA GLY A 40 -12.18 -15.61 3.16
C GLY A 40 -12.60 -14.57 2.13
N ASP A 41 -13.85 -14.12 2.14
CA ASP A 41 -14.30 -13.06 1.23
C ASP A 41 -13.77 -11.71 1.71
N VAL A 42 -13.41 -10.86 0.74
CA VAL A 42 -12.90 -9.51 0.95
C VAL A 42 -13.67 -8.57 0.03
N TYR A 43 -14.14 -7.46 0.57
CA TYR A 43 -14.70 -6.38 -0.23
C TYR A 43 -13.64 -5.34 -0.50
N LEU A 44 -13.49 -4.98 -1.78
CA LEU A 44 -12.58 -3.96 -2.26
C LEU A 44 -13.38 -2.78 -2.80
N ASP A 45 -12.79 -1.60 -2.70
CA ASP A 45 -13.37 -0.37 -3.19
C ASP A 45 -12.24 0.56 -3.70
N PHE A 46 -12.58 1.58 -4.48
CA PHE A 46 -11.62 2.54 -5.00
C PHE A 46 -12.21 3.94 -5.10
N ASN A 47 -11.30 4.92 -5.10
CA ASN A 47 -11.67 6.32 -5.12
C ASN A 47 -12.59 6.66 -6.29
N GLY A 48 -13.78 7.20 -5.97
CA GLY A 48 -14.78 7.62 -6.95
C GLY A 48 -15.85 6.56 -7.27
N ASN A 49 -15.85 5.42 -6.58
CA ASN A 49 -16.85 4.36 -6.72
C ASN A 49 -17.58 4.07 -5.40
N GLU A 50 -18.26 5.08 -4.84
CA GLU A 50 -18.87 5.02 -3.50
C GLU A 50 -20.13 4.12 -3.39
N SER A 51 -20.42 3.25 -4.35
CA SER A 51 -21.70 2.51 -4.38
C SER A 51 -21.62 1.04 -4.79
N ASP A 52 -20.60 0.63 -5.56
CA ASP A 52 -20.45 -0.76 -5.98
C ASP A 52 -19.11 -1.32 -5.48
N VAL A 53 -19.16 -2.06 -4.37
CA VAL A 53 -18.00 -2.79 -3.85
C VAL A 53 -17.69 -3.99 -4.75
N TRP A 54 -16.41 -4.29 -4.90
CA TRP A 54 -15.93 -5.47 -5.58
C TRP A 54 -15.74 -6.60 -4.56
N GLU A 55 -16.44 -7.72 -4.74
CA GLU A 55 -16.32 -8.90 -3.88
C GLU A 55 -15.32 -9.88 -4.49
N GLU A 56 -14.36 -10.33 -3.68
CA GLU A 56 -13.29 -11.22 -4.14
C GLU A 56 -12.83 -12.18 -3.03
N GLU A 57 -12.32 -13.34 -3.41
CA GLU A 57 -11.72 -14.30 -2.48
C GLU A 57 -10.28 -13.89 -2.13
N ILE A 58 -9.88 -14.07 -0.87
CA ILE A 58 -8.52 -13.75 -0.39
C ILE A 58 -7.40 -14.39 -1.23
N GLU A 59 -7.66 -15.54 -1.86
CA GLU A 59 -6.70 -16.25 -2.72
C GLU A 59 -6.34 -15.48 -4.01
N ASN A 60 -7.17 -14.53 -4.42
CA ASN A 60 -6.94 -13.66 -5.59
C ASN A 60 -6.40 -12.28 -5.19
N ILE A 61 -6.35 -11.96 -3.90
CA ILE A 61 -5.82 -10.69 -3.41
C ILE A 61 -4.30 -10.73 -3.36
N VAL A 62 -3.65 -9.73 -3.94
CA VAL A 62 -2.20 -9.63 -4.03
C VAL A 62 -1.70 -8.26 -3.56
N PRO A 63 -0.46 -8.17 -3.07
CA PRO A 63 0.08 -6.90 -2.63
C PRO A 63 0.45 -5.98 -3.78
N ILE A 64 0.38 -4.67 -3.53
CA ILE A 64 0.94 -3.66 -4.42
C ILE A 64 2.40 -3.45 -4.07
N GLN A 65 3.30 -3.93 -4.94
CA GLN A 65 4.73 -3.74 -4.76
C GLN A 65 5.12 -2.28 -4.96
N ILE A 66 5.89 -1.72 -4.02
CA ILE A 66 6.36 -0.33 -4.09
C ILE A 66 7.40 -0.19 -5.21
N ASN A 67 7.14 0.75 -6.09
CA ASN A 67 8.09 1.30 -7.06
C ASN A 67 7.83 2.80 -7.23
N GLU A 68 8.68 3.49 -8.00
CA GLU A 68 8.58 4.95 -8.18
C GLU A 68 7.23 5.40 -8.78
N ASP A 69 6.67 4.64 -9.71
CA ASP A 69 5.42 4.98 -10.37
C ASP A 69 4.22 4.74 -9.45
N ILE A 70 4.24 3.64 -8.68
CA ILE A 70 3.25 3.38 -7.62
C ILE A 70 3.27 4.49 -6.57
N LEU A 71 4.45 4.92 -6.12
CA LEU A 71 4.58 6.03 -5.16
C LEU A 71 3.97 7.32 -5.72
N LYS A 72 4.33 7.70 -6.95
CA LYS A 72 3.71 8.86 -7.63
C LYS A 72 2.20 8.71 -7.76
N GLY A 73 1.73 7.51 -8.08
CA GLY A 73 0.31 7.20 -8.19
C GLY A 73 -0.45 7.36 -6.87
N PHE A 74 0.20 7.15 -5.73
CA PHE A 74 -0.35 7.48 -4.40
C PHE A 74 -0.11 8.93 -3.95
N GLY A 75 0.48 9.76 -4.83
CA GLY A 75 0.71 11.18 -4.57
C GLY A 75 1.99 11.49 -3.80
N PHE A 76 2.94 10.56 -3.72
CA PHE A 76 4.27 10.87 -3.22
C PHE A 76 5.02 11.75 -4.22
N GLU A 77 5.71 12.76 -3.71
CA GLU A 77 6.52 13.69 -4.48
C GLU A 77 8.00 13.29 -4.38
N HIS A 78 8.75 13.43 -5.48
CA HIS A 78 10.17 13.12 -5.49
C HIS A 78 10.98 14.28 -4.91
N ASP A 79 11.72 14.02 -3.83
CA ASP A 79 12.66 14.96 -3.24
C ASP A 79 14.09 14.66 -3.73
N LYS A 80 14.64 15.64 -4.45
CA LYS A 80 15.96 15.54 -5.08
C LYS A 80 17.11 15.71 -4.08
N ASP A 81 16.88 16.39 -2.96
CA ASP A 81 17.90 16.70 -1.99
C ASP A 81 18.22 15.48 -1.12
N ILE A 82 17.20 14.67 -0.81
CA ILE A 82 17.35 13.41 -0.06
C ILE A 82 17.49 12.18 -0.96
N GLY A 83 17.18 12.29 -2.26
CA GLY A 83 17.22 11.16 -3.20
C GLY A 83 16.13 10.12 -2.93
N GLY A 84 14.90 10.58 -2.70
CA GLY A 84 13.77 9.72 -2.31
C GLY A 84 12.42 10.34 -2.62
N PHE A 85 11.38 9.78 -2.00
CA PHE A 85 10.01 10.24 -2.12
C PHE A 85 9.50 10.72 -0.77
N PHE A 86 8.57 11.67 -0.77
CA PHE A 86 7.88 12.07 0.44
C PHE A 86 6.39 12.23 0.20
N LEU A 87 5.60 12.04 1.26
CA LEU A 87 4.17 12.30 1.30
C LEU A 87 3.86 13.14 2.54
N ARG A 88 3.09 14.21 2.35
CA ARG A 88 2.57 15.01 3.47
C ARG A 88 1.25 14.44 3.95
N VAL A 89 1.18 14.08 5.22
CA VAL A 89 0.00 13.52 5.88
C VAL A 89 -0.37 14.43 7.05
N GLY A 90 -1.30 15.36 6.81
CA GLY A 90 -1.58 16.45 7.75
C GLY A 90 -0.35 17.32 7.96
N ASP A 91 0.09 17.45 9.21
CA ASP A 91 1.30 18.20 9.58
C ASP A 91 2.59 17.35 9.60
N ARG A 92 2.49 16.05 9.24
CA ARG A 92 3.63 15.12 9.23
C ARG A 92 4.14 14.88 7.81
N GLU A 93 5.42 14.53 7.71
CA GLU A 93 6.05 14.11 6.46
C GLU A 93 6.50 12.65 6.59
N LEU A 94 6.10 11.83 5.62
CA LEU A 94 6.55 10.45 5.47
C LEU A 94 7.54 10.40 4.32
N TYR A 95 8.78 10.04 4.63
CA TYR A 95 9.85 9.87 3.67
C TYR A 95 10.03 8.39 3.34
N VAL A 96 10.22 8.10 2.06
CA VAL A 96 10.38 6.75 1.51
C VAL A 96 11.58 6.75 0.59
N HIS A 97 12.59 5.97 0.91
CA HIS A 97 13.82 5.89 0.11
C HIS A 97 14.25 4.44 -0.10
N ARG A 98 15.01 4.22 -1.17
CA ARG A 98 15.39 2.87 -1.57
C ARG A 98 16.42 2.30 -0.60
N PHE A 99 16.24 1.05 -0.18
CA PHE A 99 17.21 0.41 0.72
C PHE A 99 18.47 0.03 -0.06
N GLN A 100 19.63 0.48 0.42
CA GLN A 100 20.90 0.36 -0.30
C GLN A 100 21.38 -1.08 -0.53
N TYR A 101 20.99 -2.02 0.34
CA TYR A 101 21.43 -3.42 0.25
C TYR A 101 20.43 -4.35 -0.46
N ASP A 102 19.18 -3.90 -0.62
CA ASP A 102 18.13 -4.62 -1.35
C ASP A 102 17.21 -3.63 -2.05
N LEU A 103 17.39 -3.50 -3.37
CA LEU A 103 16.67 -2.53 -4.21
C LEU A 103 15.17 -2.82 -4.33
N SER A 104 14.71 -3.97 -3.81
CA SER A 104 13.29 -4.32 -3.72
C SER A 104 12.65 -3.91 -2.39
N MET A 105 13.44 -3.41 -1.44
CA MET A 105 12.96 -2.87 -0.16
C MET A 105 13.08 -1.35 -0.13
N TRP A 106 12.20 -0.75 0.65
CA TRP A 106 12.08 0.68 0.88
C TRP A 106 12.15 0.95 2.37
N VAL A 107 12.94 1.95 2.74
CA VAL A 107 13.06 2.43 4.10
C VAL A 107 12.07 3.57 4.30
N LEU A 108 11.35 3.53 5.42
CA LEU A 108 10.44 4.57 5.83
C LEU A 108 11.08 5.43 6.91
N GLN A 109 10.88 6.74 6.82
CA GLN A 109 11.27 7.70 7.85
C GLN A 109 10.10 8.64 8.12
N PHE A 110 9.77 8.81 9.39
CA PHE A 110 8.62 9.60 9.83
C PHE A 110 9.09 10.93 10.43
N GLY A 111 8.95 12.02 9.68
CA GLY A 111 9.50 13.33 10.02
C GLY A 111 10.99 13.26 10.31
N ASP A 112 11.41 13.91 11.39
CA ASP A 112 12.81 13.96 11.83
C ASP A 112 13.24 12.75 12.68
N ASN A 113 12.37 11.77 12.88
CA ASN A 113 12.68 10.64 13.74
C ASN A 113 13.52 9.58 13.00
N VAL A 114 14.83 9.66 13.21
CA VAL A 114 15.82 8.70 12.66
C VAL A 114 15.97 7.41 13.49
N GLN A 115 15.30 7.29 14.64
CA GLN A 115 15.46 6.11 15.52
C GLN A 115 14.57 4.93 15.11
N TYR A 116 13.48 5.19 14.39
CA TYR A 116 12.58 4.16 13.88
C TYR A 116 12.49 4.28 12.36
N THR A 117 13.18 3.36 11.66
CA THR A 117 13.28 3.31 10.20
C THR A 117 12.92 1.91 9.70
N PRO A 118 11.63 1.53 9.74
CA PRO A 118 11.20 0.22 9.27
C PRO A 118 11.40 0.11 7.76
N THR A 119 11.44 -1.12 7.28
CA THR A 119 11.55 -1.42 5.86
C THR A 119 10.32 -2.17 5.36
N CYS A 120 9.88 -1.86 4.15
CA CYS A 120 8.74 -2.50 3.49
C CYS A 120 9.03 -2.77 2.01
N ARG A 121 8.24 -3.64 1.41
CA ARG A 121 8.21 -3.98 -0.02
C ARG A 121 6.89 -3.58 -0.66
N ASN A 122 5.82 -3.56 0.13
CA ASN A 122 4.45 -3.42 -0.35
C ASN A 122 3.73 -2.25 0.32
N ILE A 123 2.69 -1.71 -0.33
CA ILE A 123 1.94 -0.55 0.18
C ILE A 123 1.23 -0.83 1.51
N HIS A 124 0.61 -2.00 1.69
CA HIS A 124 -0.04 -2.35 2.97
C HIS A 124 0.97 -2.37 4.13
N GLU A 125 2.17 -2.93 3.93
CA GLU A 125 3.24 -2.91 4.94
C GLU A 125 3.66 -1.48 5.31
N LEU A 126 3.70 -0.56 4.34
CA LEU A 126 3.94 0.86 4.58
C LEU A 126 2.83 1.48 5.42
N GLN A 127 1.56 1.16 5.13
CA GLN A 127 0.42 1.62 5.93
C GLN A 127 0.48 1.08 7.36
N HIS A 128 0.86 -0.19 7.54
CA HIS A 128 1.02 -0.81 8.86
C HIS A 128 2.14 -0.16 9.66
N ALA A 129 3.30 0.07 9.04
CA ALA A 129 4.43 0.74 9.70
C ALA A 129 4.08 2.18 10.11
N TYR A 130 3.30 2.89 9.29
CA TYR A 130 2.79 4.21 9.66
C TYR A 130 1.84 4.15 10.85
N TYR A 131 0.93 3.16 10.89
CA TYR A 131 0.02 2.97 12.02
C TYR A 131 0.77 2.56 13.30
N GLU A 132 1.77 1.68 13.21
CA GLU A 132 2.60 1.30 14.36
C GLU A 132 3.31 2.51 14.96
N TYR A 133 3.79 3.43 14.12
CA TYR A 133 4.49 4.64 14.54
C TYR A 133 3.55 5.73 15.09
N THR A 134 2.42 5.96 14.42
CA THR A 134 1.55 7.12 14.70
C THR A 134 0.30 6.81 15.48
N HIS A 135 -0.13 5.55 15.50
CA HIS A 135 -1.46 5.09 15.92
C HIS A 135 -2.63 5.70 15.14
N ASP A 136 -2.36 6.32 13.98
CA ASP A 136 -3.34 6.83 13.04
C ASP A 136 -3.26 6.02 11.73
N PRO A 137 -4.38 5.69 11.07
CA PRO A 137 -4.33 5.01 9.78
C PRO A 137 -3.73 5.92 8.70
N LEU A 138 -2.88 5.35 7.83
CA LEU A 138 -2.40 6.05 6.65
C LEU A 138 -3.46 5.99 5.55
N VAL A 139 -4.21 7.09 5.39
CA VAL A 139 -5.20 7.22 4.32
C VAL A 139 -4.51 7.67 3.04
N LEU A 140 -4.33 6.72 2.11
CA LEU A 140 -3.81 6.97 0.77
C LEU A 140 -4.93 7.14 -0.24
N ASN A 141 -4.63 7.85 -1.33
CA ASN A 141 -5.54 8.03 -2.45
C ASN A 141 -4.82 7.70 -3.75
N TRP A 142 -5.35 6.74 -4.51
CA TRP A 142 -4.84 6.46 -5.86
C TRP A 142 -5.24 7.57 -6.83
N LYS A 143 -4.25 8.17 -7.50
CA LYS A 143 -4.39 9.25 -8.49
C LYS A 143 -4.05 8.82 -9.92
N GLY A 144 -3.60 7.58 -10.11
CA GLY A 144 -3.08 7.08 -11.38
C GLY A 144 -1.62 7.49 -11.64
N VAL A 145 -0.99 6.81 -12.61
CA VAL A 145 0.38 7.07 -13.09
C VAL A 145 0.33 7.84 -14.39
#